data_AF-A0A1Y0I1N1-F1
#
_entry.id   AF-A0A1Y0I1N1-F1
#
_cell.length_a   1.000
_cell.length_b   1.000
_cell.length_c   1.000
_cell.angle_alpha   90.00
_cell.angle_beta   90.00
_cell.angle_gamma   90.00
#
_symmetry.space_group_name_H-M   'P 1'
#
loop_
_entity.id
_entity.type
_entity.pdbx_description
1 polymer ?
#
loop_
_entity_poly.entity_id
_entity_poly.type
_entity_poly.pdbx_seq_one_letter_code
_entity_poly.pdbx_strand_id
1 'polypeptide(L)'
;MIPDRAHAVGPPVVVASDTAAVARLLDAVPAVPALTWGRRPPGARAMWNSNSLVAWLLARAGLPTGHEPPGGGRAPGWAAGVDVAQRSAERHGPGRT
;
A
#
# COMPACT_ATOMS: atom_id res chain seq x y z
N MET A 1 -21.29 -1.30 -22.19
CA MET A 1 -20.19 -0.31 -22.26
C MET A 1 -20.18 0.46 -20.95
N ILE A 2 -19.03 0.68 -20.33
CA ILE A 2 -18.91 1.41 -19.06
C ILE A 2 -18.70 2.91 -19.39
N PRO A 3 -19.63 3.82 -19.03
CA PRO A 3 -19.59 5.23 -19.47
C PRO A 3 -18.33 5.99 -19.08
N ASP A 4 -17.74 5.67 -17.93
CA ASP A 4 -16.51 6.28 -17.40
C ASP A 4 -15.23 5.82 -18.10
N ARG A 5 -15.31 4.86 -19.04
CA ARG A 5 -14.14 4.39 -19.80
C ARG A 5 -13.46 5.51 -20.59
N ALA A 6 -14.20 6.49 -21.08
CA ALA A 6 -13.63 7.65 -21.79
C ALA A 6 -12.79 8.56 -20.88
N HIS A 7 -12.98 8.45 -19.56
CA HIS A 7 -12.21 9.15 -18.54
C HIS A 7 -11.10 8.28 -17.93
N ALA A 8 -10.91 7.05 -18.42
CA ALA A 8 -9.84 6.18 -17.95
C ALA A 8 -8.48 6.76 -18.36
N VAL A 9 -7.60 6.94 -17.37
CA VAL A 9 -6.28 7.58 -17.50
C VAL A 9 -5.23 6.73 -18.25
N GLY A 10 -5.65 5.63 -18.87
CA GLY A 10 -4.79 4.67 -19.57
C GLY A 10 -4.94 3.24 -19.04
N PRO A 11 -4.13 2.30 -19.55
CA PRO A 11 -4.08 0.94 -19.01
C PRO A 11 -3.52 0.94 -17.58
N PRO A 12 -3.87 -0.07 -16.76
CA PRO A 12 -3.29 -0.22 -15.43
C PRO A 12 -1.77 -0.48 -15.52
N VAL A 13 -1.03 0.05 -14.55
CA VAL A 13 0.39 -0.27 -14.38
C VAL A 13 0.52 -1.63 -13.71
N VAL A 14 1.21 -2.57 -14.38
CA VAL A 14 1.49 -3.89 -13.82
C VAL A 14 2.65 -3.77 -12.83
N VAL A 15 2.37 -3.99 -11.54
CA VAL A 15 3.39 -3.90 -10.47
C VAL A 15 4.17 -5.21 -10.34
N ALA A 16 3.51 -6.36 -10.52
CA ALA A 16 4.13 -7.68 -10.50
C ALA A 16 3.28 -8.68 -11.31
N SER A 17 3.94 -9.67 -11.89
CA SER A 17 3.29 -10.81 -12.57
C SER A 17 3.86 -12.16 -12.14
N ASP A 18 4.94 -12.20 -11.35
CA ASP A 18 5.49 -13.44 -10.84
C ASP A 18 4.64 -13.97 -9.68
N THR A 19 4.36 -15.28 -9.72
CA THR A 19 3.48 -15.94 -8.74
C THR A 19 4.01 -15.83 -7.31
N ALA A 20 5.33 -15.81 -7.13
CA ALA A 20 5.94 -15.72 -5.80
C ALA A 20 5.67 -14.37 -5.13
N ALA A 21 5.78 -13.26 -5.86
CA ALA A 21 5.44 -11.94 -5.35
C ALA A 21 3.93 -11.80 -5.07
N VAL A 22 3.09 -12.34 -5.94
CA VAL A 22 1.63 -12.34 -5.73
C VAL A 22 1.27 -13.13 -4.48
N ALA A 23 1.87 -14.31 -4.27
CA ALA A 23 1.67 -15.10 -3.07
C ALA A 23 2.04 -14.33 -1.80
N ARG A 24 3.23 -13.71 -1.75
CA ARG A 24 3.65 -12.88 -0.60
C ARG A 24 2.69 -11.74 -0.30
N LEU A 25 2.11 -11.13 -1.33
CA LEU A 25 1.12 -10.07 -1.17
C LEU A 25 -0.17 -10.61 -0.55
N LEU A 26 -0.68 -11.74 -1.05
CA LEU A 26 -1.89 -12.38 -0.53
C LEU A 26 -1.69 -12.86 0.91
N ASP A 27 -0.53 -13.44 1.22
CA ASP A 27 -0.16 -13.90 2.57
C ASP A 27 -0.06 -12.74 3.57
N ALA A 28 0.20 -11.51 3.11
CA ALA A 28 0.24 -10.32 3.97
C ALA A 28 -1.15 -9.80 4.35
N VAL A 29 -2.21 -10.13 3.59
CA VAL A 29 -3.56 -9.58 3.78
C VAL A 29 -4.12 -9.81 5.20
N PRO A 30 -4.01 -11.01 5.81
CA PRO A 30 -4.50 -11.24 7.16
C PRO A 30 -3.76 -10.43 8.23
N ALA A 31 -2.54 -9.97 7.95
CA ALA A 31 -1.72 -9.20 8.88
C ALA A 31 -1.92 -7.68 8.78
N VAL A 32 -2.89 -7.23 7.96
CA VAL A 32 -3.21 -5.81 7.84
C VAL A 32 -3.64 -5.26 9.21
N PRO A 33 -3.03 -4.17 9.70
CA PRO A 33 -3.35 -3.63 11.00
C PRO A 33 -4.76 -3.03 11.01
N ALA A 34 -5.51 -3.27 12.08
CA ALA A 34 -6.88 -2.78 12.28
C ALA A 34 -6.93 -1.28 12.62
N LEU A 35 -6.39 -0.44 11.73
CA LEU A 35 -6.35 1.01 11.87
C LEU A 35 -7.66 1.63 11.39
N THR A 36 -8.10 2.68 12.08
CA THR A 36 -9.33 3.40 11.73
C THR A 36 -9.17 4.19 10.43
N TRP A 37 -10.05 3.95 9.47
CA TRP A 37 -10.15 4.71 8.22
C TRP A 37 -10.32 6.22 8.49
N GLY A 38 -9.61 7.05 7.74
CA GLY A 38 -9.62 8.51 7.87
C GLY A 38 -8.84 9.06 9.07
N ARG A 39 -8.38 8.21 10.01
CA ARG A 39 -7.54 8.63 11.13
C ARG A 39 -6.07 8.52 10.78
N ARG A 40 -5.25 9.43 11.30
CA ARG A 40 -3.79 9.35 11.21
C ARG A 40 -3.26 8.30 12.19
N PRO A 41 -2.59 7.22 11.73
CA PRO A 41 -1.94 6.28 12.62
C PRO A 41 -0.78 6.92 13.40
N PRO A 42 -0.42 6.41 14.59
CA PRO A 42 0.76 6.86 15.31
C PRO A 42 2.03 6.76 14.43
N GLY A 43 2.78 7.86 14.35
CA GLY A 43 4.02 7.95 13.56
C GLY A 43 3.84 7.97 12.04
N ALA A 44 2.61 8.01 11.53
CA ALA A 44 2.35 8.14 10.09
C ALA A 44 2.14 9.59 9.68
N ARG A 45 2.53 9.93 8.47
CA ARG A 45 2.45 11.31 7.95
C ARG A 45 1.07 11.68 7.38
N ALA A 46 0.23 10.69 7.08
CA ALA A 46 -1.10 10.87 6.49
C ALA A 46 -2.17 10.00 7.16
N MET A 47 -3.44 10.19 6.77
CA MET A 47 -4.55 9.35 7.21
C MET A 47 -4.45 7.93 6.64
N TRP A 48 -5.00 6.96 7.36
CA TRP A 48 -5.18 5.59 6.89
C TRP A 48 -6.39 5.49 5.96
N ASN A 49 -6.21 4.93 4.77
CA ASN A 49 -7.26 4.73 3.76
C ASN A 49 -6.88 3.62 2.78
N SER A 50 -7.57 3.52 1.63
CA SER A 50 -7.37 2.46 0.64
C SER A 50 -6.00 2.56 -0.02
N ASN A 51 -5.51 3.77 -0.31
CA ASN A 51 -4.15 3.99 -0.81
C ASN A 51 -3.11 3.52 0.20
N SER A 52 -3.37 3.75 1.50
CA SER A 52 -2.49 3.30 2.59
C SER A 52 -2.44 1.77 2.66
N LEU A 53 -3.59 1.11 2.54
CA LEU A 53 -3.70 -0.34 2.51
C LEU A 53 -2.92 -0.94 1.34
N VAL A 54 -3.09 -0.39 0.13
CA VAL A 54 -2.38 -0.85 -1.06
C VAL A 54 -0.87 -0.66 -0.89
N ALA A 55 -0.41 0.54 -0.47
CA ALA A 55 1.00 0.81 -0.23
C ALA A 55 1.61 -0.10 0.85
N TRP A 56 0.84 -0.42 1.91
CA TRP A 56 1.26 -1.34 2.96
C TRP A 56 1.44 -2.76 2.41
N LEU A 57 0.50 -3.27 1.62
CA LEU A 57 0.58 -4.61 1.02
C LEU A 57 1.76 -4.72 0.05
N LEU A 58 1.98 -3.71 -0.79
CA LEU A 58 3.14 -3.66 -1.69
C LEU A 58 4.45 -3.70 -0.89
N ALA A 59 4.59 -2.85 0.13
CA ALA A 59 5.77 -2.82 0.98
C ALA A 59 6.01 -4.18 1.70
N ARG A 60 4.95 -4.81 2.23
CA ARG A 60 5.03 -6.10 2.92
C ARG A 60 5.38 -7.27 1.99
N ALA A 61 4.97 -7.19 0.72
CA ALA A 61 5.34 -8.17 -0.31
C ALA A 61 6.76 -7.97 -0.87
N GLY A 62 7.45 -6.88 -0.49
CA GLY A 62 8.73 -6.47 -1.05
C GLY A 62 8.63 -5.89 -2.45
N LEU A 63 7.46 -5.35 -2.81
CA LEU A 63 7.19 -4.73 -4.11
C LEU A 63 7.48 -3.21 -4.08
N PRO A 64 7.77 -2.60 -5.24
CA PRO A 64 7.98 -1.16 -5.32
C PRO A 64 6.79 -0.35 -4.79
N THR A 65 7.08 0.76 -4.11
CA THR A 65 6.08 1.70 -3.60
C THR A 65 6.26 3.12 -4.13
N GLY A 66 7.25 3.36 -5.00
CA GLY A 66 7.51 4.65 -5.65
C GLY A 66 6.54 4.92 -6.81
N HIS A 67 5.24 4.73 -6.59
CA HIS A 67 4.20 4.94 -7.60
C HIS A 67 3.51 6.29 -7.40
N GLU A 68 3.24 6.98 -8.50
CA GLU A 68 2.60 8.29 -8.49
C GLU A 68 1.35 8.28 -9.37
N PRO A 69 0.28 9.00 -8.98
CA PRO A 69 -0.88 9.17 -9.83
C PRO A 69 -0.53 9.90 -11.13
N PRO A 70 -1.20 9.57 -12.25
CA PRO A 70 -1.00 10.26 -13.51
C PRO A 70 -1.40 11.74 -13.42
N GLY A 71 -0.81 12.57 -14.29
CA GLY A 71 -1.18 13.97 -14.46
C GLY A 71 -0.90 14.86 -13.24
N GLY A 72 0.05 14.48 -12.37
CA GLY A 72 0.38 15.23 -11.16
C GLY A 72 -0.69 15.11 -10.05
N GLY A 73 -1.57 14.11 -10.15
CA GLY A 73 -2.54 13.79 -9.11
C GLY A 73 -1.86 13.39 -7.80
N ARG A 74 -2.62 13.37 -6.71
CA ARG A 74 -2.12 12.96 -5.38
C ARG A 74 -2.75 11.64 -4.95
N ALA A 75 -2.00 10.86 -4.19
CA ALA A 75 -2.48 9.67 -3.49
C ALA A 75 -2.43 9.89 -1.96
N PRO A 76 -3.39 10.65 -1.38
CA PRO A 76 -3.43 10.84 0.07
C PRO A 76 -3.43 9.51 0.80
N GLY A 77 -2.67 9.39 1.88
CA GLY A 77 -2.54 8.16 2.66
C GLY A 77 -1.43 7.19 2.18
N TRP A 78 -0.94 7.31 0.95
CA TRP A 78 0.12 6.41 0.44
C TRP A 78 1.35 6.33 1.35
N ALA A 79 1.87 7.50 1.77
CA ALA A 79 2.98 7.59 2.73
C ALA A 79 2.66 6.91 4.07
N ALA A 80 1.42 6.99 4.56
CA ALA A 80 1.03 6.32 5.80
C ALA A 80 1.10 4.79 5.67
N GLY A 81 0.78 4.24 4.50
CA GLY A 81 0.94 2.81 4.21
C GLY A 81 2.39 2.34 4.31
N VAL A 82 3.30 3.08 3.67
CA VAL A 82 4.74 2.81 3.70
C VAL A 82 5.29 2.93 5.13
N ASP A 83 4.98 4.03 5.82
CA ASP A 83 5.40 4.29 7.20
C ASP A 83 4.98 3.15 8.16
N VAL A 84 3.73 2.70 8.03
CA VAL A 84 3.19 1.62 8.89
C VAL A 84 3.84 0.28 8.56
N ALA A 85 4.10 -0.03 7.29
CA ALA A 85 4.72 -1.29 6.89
C ALA A 85 6.14 -1.46 7.44
N GLN A 86 6.93 -0.38 7.43
CA GLN A 86 8.28 -0.35 8.00
C GLN A 86 8.26 -0.66 9.51
N ARG A 87 7.37 -0.01 10.27
CA ARG A 87 7.22 -0.27 11.70
C ARG A 87 6.67 -1.65 12.03
N SER A 88 5.77 -2.18 11.19
CA SER A 88 5.31 -3.56 11.33
C SER A 88 6.45 -4.55 11.14
N ALA A 89 7.44 -4.27 10.27
CA ALA A 89 8.62 -5.12 10.13
C ALA A 89 9.53 -5.05 11.36
N GLU A 90 9.76 -3.85 11.91
CA GLU A 90 10.55 -3.66 13.14
C GLU A 90 9.98 -4.43 14.34
N ARG A 91 8.65 -4.48 14.49
CA ARG A 91 7.99 -5.23 15.57
C ARG A 91 8.05 -6.76 15.41
N HIS A 92 8.29 -7.26 14.19
CA HIS A 92 8.42 -8.70 13.90
C HIS A 92 9.88 -9.14 13.71
N GLY A 93 10.85 -8.22 13.77
CA GLY A 93 12.28 -8.57 13.80
C GLY A 93 12.68 -9.25 15.11
N PRO A 94 13.80 -9.99 15.16
CA PRO A 94 14.21 -10.70 16.38
C PRO A 94 14.35 -9.69 17.50
N GLY A 95 13.60 -9.93 18.59
CA GLY A 95 13.60 -9.06 19.76
C GLY A 95 15.03 -8.81 20.21
N ARG A 96 15.41 -7.53 20.30
CA ARG A 96 16.70 -7.13 20.87
C ARG A 96 16.67 -7.52 22.35
N THR A 97 17.29 -8.64 22.69
CA THR A 97 17.78 -8.97 24.04
C THR A 97 18.79 -7.94 24.51
#